data_AF-M5C7H2-F1
#
_entry.id   AF-M5C7H2-F1
#
_cell.length_a   1.000
_cell.length_b   1.000
_cell.length_c   1.000
_cell.angle_alpha   90.00
_cell.angle_beta   90.00
_cell.angle_gamma   90.00
#
_symmetry.space_group_name_H-M   'P 1'
#
loop_
_entity.id
_entity.type
_entity.pdbx_description
1 polymer ?
#
loop_
_entity_poly.entity_id
_entity_poly.type
_entity_poly.pdbx_seq_one_letter_code
_entity_poly.pdbx_strand_id
1 'polypeptide(L)'
;MSEQPIVIPKLFQPLRVGDITLQHRVILAPLTRFRANKEHVHQDIAAEYYEQRAEVPGTLLITEATFIAAEAGGYNNVPGIWSEDQIQAWKNVVERVHAKGSYIYLQLWAIGRAAEPDVIHTEGYPYVSSSSTLLEGRSEAPQELTKEDIKRYVGLYVQAAKNAVHKAGFNGVEIHAAK
;
A
#
# COMPACT_ATOMS: atom_id res chain seq x y z
N MET A 1 -14.10 -35.98 -35.90
CA MET A 1 -14.16 -35.60 -34.47
C MET A 1 -14.51 -34.12 -34.44
N SER A 2 -15.65 -33.74 -33.86
CA SER A 2 -16.04 -32.33 -33.76
C SER A 2 -15.17 -31.64 -32.70
N GLU A 3 -14.42 -30.62 -33.09
CA GLU A 3 -13.73 -29.74 -32.13
C GLU A 3 -14.77 -29.08 -31.23
N GLN A 4 -14.65 -29.28 -29.91
CA GLN A 4 -15.43 -28.52 -28.96
C GLN A 4 -14.87 -27.09 -28.89
N PRO A 5 -15.73 -26.05 -28.84
CA PRO A 5 -15.27 -24.68 -28.74
C PRO A 5 -14.48 -24.48 -27.44
N ILE A 6 -13.31 -23.85 -27.53
CA ILE A 6 -12.50 -23.49 -26.38
C ILE A 6 -13.26 -22.42 -25.58
N VAL A 7 -13.77 -22.79 -24.41
CA VAL A 7 -14.37 -21.86 -23.46
C VAL A 7 -13.27 -21.27 -22.59
N ILE A 8 -12.99 -19.98 -22.75
CA ILE A 8 -12.02 -19.28 -21.88
C ILE A 8 -12.65 -19.11 -20.49
N PRO A 9 -12.04 -19.64 -19.41
CA PRO A 9 -12.54 -19.47 -18.04
C PRO A 9 -12.70 -18.00 -17.65
N LYS A 10 -13.71 -17.67 -16.81
CA LYS A 10 -13.94 -16.30 -16.31
C LYS A 10 -12.68 -15.65 -15.73
N LEU A 11 -11.80 -16.44 -15.10
CA LEU A 11 -10.54 -15.97 -14.51
C LEU A 11 -9.63 -15.28 -15.54
N PHE A 12 -9.67 -15.70 -16.81
CA PHE A 12 -8.84 -15.20 -17.90
C PHE A 12 -9.62 -14.34 -18.90
N GLN A 13 -10.80 -13.87 -18.50
CA GLN A 13 -11.57 -12.90 -19.28
C GLN A 13 -11.33 -11.49 -18.73
N PRO A 14 -11.34 -10.47 -19.60
CA PRO A 14 -11.22 -9.08 -19.17
C PRO A 14 -12.23 -8.67 -18.09
N LEU A 15 -11.84 -7.68 -17.29
CA LEU A 15 -12.67 -7.10 -16.25
C LEU A 15 -12.38 -5.60 -16.14
N ARG A 16 -13.42 -4.77 -16.21
CA ARG A 16 -13.32 -3.35 -15.89
C ARG A 16 -13.35 -3.16 -14.37
N VAL A 17 -12.36 -2.43 -13.85
CA VAL A 17 -12.26 -2.05 -12.42
C VAL A 17 -12.04 -0.54 -12.39
N GLY A 18 -13.06 0.22 -11.95
CA GLY A 18 -13.02 1.68 -12.09
C GLY A 18 -12.80 2.11 -13.55
N ASP A 19 -11.69 2.82 -13.77
CA ASP A 19 -11.30 3.35 -15.08
C ASP A 19 -10.24 2.52 -15.81
N ILE A 20 -9.78 1.41 -15.22
CA ILE A 20 -8.84 0.47 -15.85
C ILE A 20 -9.55 -0.77 -16.39
N THR A 21 -9.02 -1.36 -17.45
CA THR A 21 -9.51 -2.62 -18.03
C THR A 21 -8.44 -3.68 -17.90
N LEU A 22 -8.63 -4.62 -16.98
CA LEU A 22 -7.74 -5.76 -16.78
C LEU A 22 -7.94 -6.77 -17.91
N GLN A 23 -6.87 -7.45 -18.31
CA GLN A 23 -6.95 -8.52 -19.32
C GLN A 23 -7.22 -9.91 -18.71
N HIS A 24 -7.10 -10.01 -17.39
CA HIS A 24 -7.49 -11.18 -16.60
C HIS A 24 -7.85 -10.76 -15.18
N ARG A 25 -8.29 -11.72 -14.36
CA ARG A 25 -8.78 -11.48 -12.99
C ARG A 25 -7.85 -12.03 -11.90
N VAL A 26 -6.63 -12.41 -12.27
CA VAL A 26 -5.54 -12.68 -11.32
C VAL A 26 -4.95 -11.34 -10.89
N ILE A 27 -4.91 -11.11 -9.57
CA ILE A 27 -4.43 -9.86 -8.96
C ILE A 27 -3.32 -10.21 -7.99
N LEU A 28 -2.22 -9.44 -7.99
CA LEU A 28 -1.24 -9.52 -6.92
C LEU A 28 -1.80 -8.83 -5.68
N ALA A 29 -2.11 -9.63 -4.65
CA ALA A 29 -2.53 -9.14 -3.35
C ALA A 29 -1.40 -8.34 -2.66
N PRO A 30 -1.75 -7.42 -1.73
CA PRO A 30 -0.76 -6.70 -0.93
C PRO A 30 0.08 -7.67 -0.08
N LEU A 31 1.41 -7.54 -0.15
CA LEU A 31 2.36 -8.37 0.60
C LEU A 31 3.48 -7.51 1.18
N THR A 32 3.41 -7.14 2.47
CA THR A 32 4.48 -6.40 3.17
C THR A 32 5.80 -7.15 3.13
N ARG A 33 6.85 -6.48 2.63
CA ARG A 33 8.17 -7.09 2.48
C ARG A 33 9.23 -6.45 3.37
N PHE A 34 9.06 -5.28 3.97
CA PHE A 34 10.11 -4.68 4.81
C PHE A 34 11.42 -4.38 4.03
N ARG A 35 11.31 -3.89 2.78
CA ARG A 35 12.46 -3.58 1.90
C ARG A 35 12.64 -2.08 1.64
N ALA A 36 11.98 -1.21 2.40
CA ALA A 36 12.30 0.22 2.43
C ALA A 36 13.52 0.48 3.34
N ASN A 37 14.17 1.63 3.19
CA ASN A 37 15.23 2.06 4.10
C ASN A 37 14.66 2.59 5.44
N LYS A 38 15.53 3.14 6.29
CA LYS A 38 15.14 3.68 7.60
C LYS A 38 14.27 4.95 7.50
N GLU A 39 14.28 5.63 6.36
CA GLU A 39 13.38 6.76 6.04
C GLU A 39 12.08 6.31 5.37
N HIS A 40 11.80 5.00 5.35
CA HIS A 40 10.64 4.41 4.67
C HIS A 40 10.60 4.67 3.15
N VAL A 41 11.75 4.95 2.54
CA VAL A 41 11.93 5.13 1.09
C VAL A 41 12.26 3.77 0.46
N HIS A 42 11.48 3.37 -0.54
CA HIS A 42 11.77 2.17 -1.31
C HIS A 42 13.12 2.26 -2.01
N GLN A 43 13.80 1.13 -2.08
CA GLN A 43 15.04 0.94 -2.85
C GLN A 43 14.70 0.32 -4.21
N ASP A 44 15.67 0.31 -5.14
CA ASP A 44 15.44 -0.15 -6.52
C ASP A 44 14.90 -1.59 -6.63
N ILE A 45 15.22 -2.45 -5.66
CA ILE A 45 14.70 -3.82 -5.56
C ILE A 45 13.15 -3.88 -5.56
N ALA A 46 12.47 -2.85 -5.04
CA ALA A 46 11.01 -2.79 -5.07
C ALA A 46 10.48 -2.56 -6.50
N ALA A 47 11.15 -1.69 -7.26
CA ALA A 47 10.78 -1.38 -8.64
C ALA A 47 10.97 -2.60 -9.54
N GLU A 48 12.09 -3.30 -9.41
CA GLU A 48 12.32 -4.59 -10.09
C GLU A 48 11.27 -5.65 -9.69
N TYR A 49 10.97 -5.76 -8.39
CA TYR A 49 10.02 -6.75 -7.86
C TYR A 49 8.62 -6.60 -8.46
N TYR A 50 8.10 -5.38 -8.55
CA TYR A 50 6.79 -5.09 -9.14
C TYR A 50 6.82 -5.17 -10.66
N GLU A 51 7.90 -4.73 -11.31
CA GLU A 51 8.06 -4.87 -12.77
C GLU A 51 7.97 -6.33 -13.21
N GLN A 52 8.68 -7.25 -12.52
CA GLN A 52 8.63 -8.68 -12.83
C GLN A 52 7.23 -9.28 -12.68
N ARG A 53 6.39 -8.71 -11.81
CA ARG A 53 5.00 -9.16 -11.59
C ARG A 53 4.00 -8.50 -12.55
N ALA A 54 4.43 -7.46 -13.26
CA ALA A 54 3.66 -6.76 -14.27
C ALA A 54 3.84 -7.35 -15.69
N GLU A 55 4.67 -8.38 -15.85
CA GLU A 55 5.14 -8.93 -17.14
C GLU A 55 4.00 -9.28 -18.12
N VAL A 56 2.85 -9.74 -17.62
CA VAL A 56 1.66 -9.97 -18.46
C VAL A 56 0.85 -8.66 -18.53
N PRO A 57 0.70 -8.03 -19.71
CA PRO A 57 -0.01 -6.77 -19.83
C PRO A 57 -1.47 -6.85 -19.35
N GLY A 58 -1.95 -5.78 -18.74
CA GLY A 58 -3.29 -5.70 -18.16
C GLY A 58 -3.45 -6.40 -16.82
N THR A 59 -2.34 -6.71 -16.13
CA THR A 59 -2.36 -7.23 -14.76
C THR A 59 -2.62 -6.10 -13.76
N LEU A 60 -3.43 -6.35 -12.73
CA LEU A 60 -3.53 -5.46 -11.57
C LEU A 60 -2.60 -5.94 -10.45
N LEU A 61 -1.77 -5.03 -9.95
CA LEU A 61 -0.98 -5.20 -8.76
C LEU A 61 -1.50 -4.30 -7.64
N ILE A 62 -1.48 -4.80 -6.41
CA ILE A 62 -1.72 -4.00 -5.21
C ILE A 62 -0.43 -4.00 -4.41
N THR A 63 0.06 -2.82 -4.04
CA THR A 63 1.34 -2.70 -3.34
C THR A 63 1.30 -3.35 -1.97
N GLU A 64 2.47 -3.49 -1.35
CA GLU A 64 2.52 -3.67 0.09
C GLU A 64 1.85 -2.50 0.83
N ALA A 65 1.42 -2.80 2.06
CA ALA A 65 0.83 -1.81 2.93
C ALA A 65 1.80 -0.65 3.13
N THR A 66 1.34 0.56 2.86
CA THR A 66 2.15 1.78 2.83
C THR A 66 1.61 2.78 3.83
N PHE A 67 2.49 3.27 4.71
CA PHE A 67 2.11 4.22 5.75
C PHE A 67 1.69 5.56 5.16
N ILE A 68 0.53 6.06 5.61
CA ILE A 68 -0.03 7.33 5.16
C ILE A 68 0.74 8.56 5.68
N ALA A 69 1.45 8.38 6.79
CA ALA A 69 2.23 9.41 7.49
C ALA A 69 3.21 8.71 8.45
N ALA A 70 4.25 9.43 8.86
CA ALA A 70 5.20 8.92 9.85
C ALA A 70 4.51 8.50 11.16
N GLU A 71 3.60 9.34 11.67
CA GLU A 71 2.84 9.05 12.90
C GLU A 71 1.83 7.89 12.79
N ALA A 72 1.58 7.39 11.58
CA ALA A 72 0.73 6.23 11.33
C ALA A 72 1.53 4.93 11.15
N GLY A 73 2.87 5.02 11.27
CA GLY A 73 3.84 3.94 11.16
C GLY A 73 4.03 3.18 12.47
N GLY A 74 5.24 2.69 12.70
CA GLY A 74 5.56 1.84 13.86
C GLY A 74 6.10 0.45 13.50
N TYR A 75 6.47 0.24 12.23
CA TYR A 75 7.35 -0.85 11.81
C TYR A 75 8.52 -0.30 11.00
N ASN A 76 9.72 -0.81 11.29
CA ASN A 76 10.91 -0.51 10.50
C ASN A 76 10.75 -0.98 9.05
N ASN A 77 11.35 -0.26 8.10
CA ASN A 77 11.52 -0.71 6.71
C ASN A 77 10.23 -1.00 5.90
N VAL A 78 9.05 -0.64 6.41
CA VAL A 78 7.79 -0.58 5.65
C VAL A 78 7.75 0.76 4.88
N PRO A 79 7.28 0.82 3.63
CA PRO A 79 7.31 2.06 2.86
C PRO A 79 6.29 3.12 3.35
N GLY A 80 6.61 4.39 3.05
CA GLY A 80 5.74 5.55 3.27
C GLY A 80 5.31 6.26 1.98
N ILE A 81 4.43 7.24 2.08
CA ILE A 81 4.01 8.12 0.96
C ILE A 81 3.75 9.58 1.38
N TRP A 82 4.50 10.10 2.35
CA TRP A 82 4.37 11.48 2.82
C TRP A 82 5.51 12.41 2.38
N SER A 83 6.73 11.88 2.22
CA SER A 83 7.90 12.67 1.80
C SER A 83 8.10 12.66 0.29
N GLU A 84 8.84 13.64 -0.22
CA GLU A 84 9.16 13.72 -1.66
C GLU A 84 10.00 12.51 -2.11
N ASP A 85 10.99 12.09 -1.33
CA ASP A 85 11.83 10.93 -1.66
C ASP A 85 11.01 9.64 -1.74
N GLN A 86 10.05 9.45 -0.84
CA GLN A 86 9.11 8.32 -0.87
C GLN A 86 8.24 8.36 -2.12
N ILE A 87 7.71 9.53 -2.47
CA ILE A 87 6.88 9.74 -3.66
C ILE A 87 7.67 9.45 -4.93
N GLN A 88 8.91 9.93 -5.06
CA GLN A 88 9.76 9.68 -6.22
C GLN A 88 10.14 8.20 -6.33
N ALA A 89 10.45 7.54 -5.22
CA ALA A 89 10.72 6.10 -5.22
C ALA A 89 9.49 5.30 -5.70
N TRP A 90 8.30 5.65 -5.23
CA TRP A 90 7.06 5.03 -5.71
C TRP A 90 6.74 5.37 -7.17
N LYS A 91 7.03 6.59 -7.61
CA LYS A 91 6.86 6.98 -9.01
C LYS A 91 7.66 6.09 -9.96
N ASN A 92 8.92 5.79 -9.62
CA ASN A 92 9.73 4.84 -10.38
C ASN A 92 9.09 3.43 -10.46
N VAL A 93 8.54 2.93 -9.34
CA VAL A 93 7.80 1.65 -9.33
C VAL A 93 6.60 1.71 -10.28
N VAL A 94 5.79 2.75 -10.19
CA VAL A 94 4.59 2.95 -11.02
C VAL A 94 4.95 3.02 -12.50
N GLU A 95 5.96 3.80 -12.86
CA GLU A 95 6.42 3.97 -14.24
C GLU A 95 6.87 2.63 -14.86
N ARG A 96 7.60 1.80 -14.10
CA ARG A 96 8.03 0.47 -14.58
C ARG A 96 6.85 -0.48 -14.77
N VAL A 97 5.85 -0.45 -13.89
CA VAL A 97 4.63 -1.27 -14.04
C VAL A 97 3.80 -0.80 -15.25
N HIS A 98 3.66 0.51 -15.44
CA HIS A 98 2.94 1.08 -16.58
C HIS A 98 3.66 0.81 -17.90
N ALA A 99 4.99 0.80 -17.92
CA ALA A 99 5.78 0.42 -19.10
C ALA A 99 5.54 -1.03 -19.54
N LYS A 100 5.11 -1.92 -18.64
CA LYS A 100 4.67 -3.28 -18.94
C LYS A 100 3.21 -3.38 -19.40
N GLY A 101 2.51 -2.25 -19.51
CA GLY A 101 1.08 -2.21 -19.86
C GLY A 101 0.16 -2.73 -18.76
N SER A 102 0.63 -2.73 -17.51
CA SER A 102 -0.12 -3.20 -16.33
C SER A 102 -0.49 -2.05 -15.40
N TYR A 103 -1.29 -2.34 -14.38
CA TYR A 103 -1.87 -1.36 -13.47
C TYR A 103 -1.43 -1.62 -12.03
N ILE A 104 -1.36 -0.56 -11.23
CA ILE A 104 -0.97 -0.68 -9.82
C ILE A 104 -1.75 0.28 -8.91
N TYR A 105 -2.18 -0.24 -7.77
CA TYR A 105 -2.86 0.49 -6.70
C TYR A 105 -1.98 0.52 -5.45
N LEU A 106 -1.92 1.66 -4.77
CA LEU A 106 -1.22 1.79 -3.49
C LEU A 106 -2.15 1.43 -2.32
N GLN A 107 -1.79 0.45 -1.50
CA GLN A 107 -2.54 0.14 -0.28
C GLN A 107 -2.15 1.09 0.85
N LEU A 108 -3.09 1.94 1.28
CA LEU A 108 -2.92 2.92 2.36
C LEU A 108 -3.18 2.30 3.72
N TRP A 109 -2.29 2.55 4.68
CA TRP A 109 -2.32 1.93 5.98
C TRP A 109 -1.95 2.88 7.12
N ALA A 110 -2.68 2.74 8.22
CA ALA A 110 -2.31 3.24 9.54
C ALA A 110 -2.40 2.05 10.51
N ILE A 111 -1.30 1.76 11.22
CA ILE A 111 -1.18 0.49 11.94
C ILE A 111 -1.91 0.47 13.29
N GLY A 112 -2.05 1.62 13.94
CA GLY A 112 -2.65 1.76 15.27
C GLY A 112 -1.96 0.87 16.31
N ARG A 113 -2.76 0.16 17.14
CA ARG A 113 -2.24 -0.71 18.21
C ARG A 113 -1.39 -1.90 17.75
N ALA A 114 -1.28 -2.15 16.46
CA ALA A 114 -0.37 -3.16 15.94
C ALA A 114 1.06 -2.63 15.74
N ALA A 115 1.33 -1.32 15.90
CA ALA A 115 2.70 -0.79 15.91
C ALA A 115 3.58 -1.48 16.96
N GLU A 116 4.89 -1.54 16.70
CA GLU A 116 5.87 -1.78 17.77
C GLU A 116 6.08 -0.48 18.55
N PRO A 117 5.79 -0.43 19.87
CA PRO A 117 5.89 0.80 20.66
C PRO A 117 7.29 1.40 20.62
N ASP A 118 8.33 0.58 20.73
CA ASP A 118 9.73 1.04 20.72
C ASP A 118 10.10 1.73 19.40
N VAL A 119 9.54 1.27 18.28
CA VAL A 119 9.79 1.85 16.95
C VAL A 119 9.12 3.22 16.83
N ILE A 120 7.82 3.30 17.12
CA ILE A 120 7.08 4.56 16.98
C ILE A 120 7.57 5.65 17.95
N HIS A 121 8.03 5.26 19.14
CA HIS A 121 8.65 6.18 20.10
C HIS A 121 10.03 6.66 19.65
N THR A 122 10.84 5.78 19.05
CA THR A 122 12.13 6.15 18.47
C THR A 122 11.95 7.15 17.31
N GLU A 123 10.86 7.02 16.55
CA GLU A 123 10.46 7.97 15.51
C GLU A 123 9.82 9.26 16.06
N GLY A 124 9.56 9.32 17.37
CA GLY A 124 9.08 10.52 18.05
C GLY A 124 7.57 10.75 17.99
N TYR A 125 6.78 9.70 17.74
CA TYR A 125 5.32 9.78 17.60
C TYR A 125 4.59 8.98 18.68
N PRO A 126 3.35 9.36 19.03
CA PRO A 126 2.58 8.64 20.03
C PRO A 126 2.11 7.27 19.51
N TYR A 127 2.19 6.26 20.37
CA TYR A 127 1.57 4.96 20.12
C TYR A 127 0.05 5.04 20.38
N VAL A 128 -0.77 4.86 19.34
CA VAL A 128 -2.21 5.22 19.37
C VAL A 128 -3.15 4.11 18.90
N SER A 129 -4.42 4.18 19.34
CA SER A 129 -5.49 3.26 18.95
C SER A 129 -6.88 3.86 19.22
N SER A 130 -7.94 3.10 18.92
CA SER A 130 -9.32 3.45 19.24
C SER A 130 -9.65 3.43 20.75
N SER A 131 -8.82 2.78 21.56
CA SER A 131 -8.98 2.65 23.02
C SER A 131 -7.63 2.25 23.64
N SER A 132 -7.46 2.46 24.94
CA SER A 132 -6.27 2.07 25.71
C SER A 132 -6.19 0.56 26.02
N THR A 133 -6.57 -0.27 25.05
CA THR A 133 -6.54 -1.72 25.20
C THR A 133 -5.19 -2.27 24.74
N LEU A 134 -4.43 -2.83 25.68
CA LEU A 134 -3.18 -3.54 25.41
C LEU A 134 -3.41 -4.69 24.43
N LEU A 135 -2.64 -4.71 23.34
CA LEU A 135 -2.58 -5.85 22.43
C LEU A 135 -1.58 -6.88 22.98
N GLU A 136 -1.94 -8.16 22.96
CA GLU A 136 -1.04 -9.24 23.37
C GLU A 136 0.28 -9.17 22.57
N GLY A 137 1.41 -9.28 23.28
CA GLY A 137 2.74 -9.16 22.69
C GLY A 137 3.28 -7.72 22.57
N ARG A 138 2.55 -6.70 23.05
CA ARG A 138 3.03 -5.31 23.14
C ARG A 138 3.52 -4.97 24.55
N SER A 139 4.47 -4.05 24.65
CA SER A 139 5.09 -3.62 25.92
C SER A 139 4.21 -2.67 26.73
N GLU A 140 3.32 -1.94 26.09
CA GLU A 140 2.43 -0.95 26.71
C GLU A 140 1.09 -0.83 25.98
N ALA A 141 0.11 -0.20 26.64
CA ALA A 141 -1.18 0.09 26.04
C ALA A 141 -1.10 1.38 25.20
N PRO A 142 -1.78 1.45 24.05
CA PRO A 142 -1.79 2.66 23.22
C PRO A 142 -2.60 3.78 23.87
N GLN A 143 -2.30 5.01 23.48
CA GLN A 143 -3.16 6.17 23.76
C GLN A 143 -4.43 6.11 22.91
N GLU A 144 -5.57 6.42 23.52
CA GLU A 144 -6.84 6.57 22.80
C GLU A 144 -6.84 7.85 21.95
N LEU A 145 -7.20 7.72 20.68
CA LEU A 145 -7.35 8.85 19.77
C LEU A 145 -8.51 9.75 20.20
N THR A 146 -8.27 11.06 20.23
CA THR A 146 -9.33 12.06 20.39
C THR A 146 -10.14 12.22 19.10
N LYS A 147 -11.27 12.93 19.16
CA LYS A 147 -12.05 13.26 17.96
C LYS A 147 -11.24 14.12 16.98
N GLU A 148 -10.39 14.98 17.50
CA GLU A 148 -9.48 15.83 16.75
C GLU A 148 -8.41 14.99 16.05
N ASP A 149 -7.86 13.99 16.73
CA ASP A 149 -6.92 13.05 16.12
C ASP A 149 -7.57 12.23 15.01
N ILE A 150 -8.80 11.74 15.20
CA ILE A 150 -9.54 11.02 14.16
C ILE A 150 -9.71 11.91 12.91
N LYS A 151 -10.13 13.17 13.08
CA LYS A 151 -10.25 14.12 11.96
C LYS A 151 -8.91 14.35 11.26
N ARG A 152 -7.82 14.44 12.04
CA ARG A 152 -6.46 14.59 11.51
C ARG A 152 -6.06 13.36 10.69
N TYR A 153 -6.27 12.15 11.19
CA TYR A 153 -6.00 10.90 10.46
C TYR A 153 -6.78 10.79 9.15
N VAL A 154 -8.04 11.20 9.12
CA VAL A 154 -8.81 11.31 7.87
C VAL A 154 -8.10 12.24 6.87
N GLY A 155 -7.60 13.38 7.34
CA GLY A 155 -6.77 14.29 6.53
C GLY A 155 -5.48 13.65 6.01
N LEU A 156 -4.80 12.83 6.83
CA LEU A 156 -3.60 12.09 6.42
C LEU A 156 -3.90 11.09 5.31
N TYR A 157 -5.00 10.32 5.41
CA TYR A 157 -5.44 9.42 4.34
C TYR A 157 -5.71 10.18 3.04
N VAL A 158 -6.39 11.34 3.11
CA VAL A 158 -6.63 12.19 1.94
C VAL A 158 -5.32 12.66 1.31
N GLN A 159 -4.36 13.11 2.11
CA GLN A 159 -3.07 13.59 1.60
C GLN A 159 -2.25 12.44 0.98
N ALA A 160 -2.22 11.27 1.63
CA ALA A 160 -1.56 10.08 1.11
C ALA A 160 -2.16 9.62 -0.23
N ALA A 161 -3.50 9.61 -0.34
CA ALA A 161 -4.19 9.29 -1.59
C ALA A 161 -3.84 10.29 -2.71
N LYS A 162 -3.80 11.59 -2.40
CA LYS A 162 -3.38 12.62 -3.36
C LYS A 162 -1.92 12.44 -3.80
N ASN A 163 -1.02 12.14 -2.86
CA ASN A 163 0.38 11.88 -3.17
C ASN A 163 0.51 10.65 -4.09
N ALA A 164 -0.19 9.56 -3.78
CA ALA A 164 -0.18 8.34 -4.57
C ALA A 164 -0.68 8.59 -6.00
N VAL A 165 -1.89 9.12 -6.17
CA VAL A 165 -2.52 9.24 -7.49
C VAL A 165 -1.94 10.40 -8.29
N HIS A 166 -1.81 11.59 -7.70
CA HIS A 166 -1.46 12.81 -8.45
C HIS A 166 0.04 13.09 -8.54
N LYS A 167 0.87 12.52 -7.65
CA LYS A 167 2.32 12.73 -7.68
C LYS A 167 3.09 11.49 -8.11
N ALA A 168 2.80 10.32 -7.53
CA ALA A 168 3.45 9.07 -7.89
C ALA A 168 2.82 8.38 -9.11
N GLY A 169 1.58 8.71 -9.48
CA GLY A 169 0.93 8.24 -10.71
C GLY A 169 0.18 6.91 -10.58
N PHE A 170 -0.11 6.44 -9.36
CA PHE A 170 -0.89 5.21 -9.17
C PHE A 170 -2.26 5.29 -9.85
N ASN A 171 -2.76 4.15 -10.34
CA ASN A 171 -4.10 4.08 -10.95
C ASN A 171 -5.23 4.23 -9.91
N GLY A 172 -4.93 4.03 -8.64
CA GLY A 172 -5.85 4.18 -7.54
C GLY A 172 -5.19 3.84 -6.21
N VAL A 173 -6.01 3.85 -5.16
CA VAL A 173 -5.61 3.45 -3.81
C VAL A 173 -6.57 2.42 -3.25
N GLU A 174 -6.05 1.52 -2.42
CA GLU A 174 -6.83 0.63 -1.58
C GLU A 174 -6.75 1.11 -0.12
N ILE A 175 -7.86 1.12 0.60
CA ILE A 175 -7.88 1.45 2.04
C ILE A 175 -7.77 0.14 2.84
N HIS A 176 -6.69 -0.03 3.60
CA HIS A 176 -6.53 -1.21 4.47
C HIS A 176 -7.44 -1.09 5.70
N ALA A 177 -8.61 -1.71 5.65
CA ALA A 177 -9.55 -1.81 6.77
C ALA A 177 -9.76 -3.27 7.26
N ALA A 178 -8.79 -4.15 7.00
CA ALA A 178 -8.78 -5.55 7.43
C ALA A 178 -7.88 -5.79 8.66
N LYS A 179 -7.98 -7.00 9.23
CA LYS A 179 -7.14 -7.52 10.30
C LYS A 179 -6.21 -8.60 9.77
#